data_AF-A0A800ME22-F1
#
_entry.id   AF-A0A800ME22-F1
#
_cell.length_a   1.000
_cell.length_b   1.000
_cell.length_c   1.000
_cell.angle_alpha   90.00
_cell.angle_beta   90.00
_cell.angle_gamma   90.00
#
_symmetry.space_group_name_H-M   'P 1'
#
loop_
_entity.id
_entity.type
_entity.pdbx_description
1 polymer ?
#
loop_
_entity_poly.entity_id
_entity_poly.type
_entity_poly.pdbx_seq_one_letter_code
_entity_poly.pdbx_strand_id
1 'polypeptide(L)' 'MSPQFLQRLAKFLEGLGLLIILVGLMMSVEMGMRDEGLSSMRAETYGLAAGGVLFAIGWLLERALGSRD' A
#
# COMPACT_ATOMS: atom_id res chain seq x y z
N MET A 1 6.40 0.01 -24.48
CA MET A 1 6.69 0.74 -23.21
C MET A 1 8.19 0.72 -22.97
N SER A 2 8.80 1.82 -22.56
CA SER A 2 10.23 1.84 -22.24
C SER A 2 10.49 1.21 -20.86
N PRO A 3 11.64 0.56 -20.63
CA PRO A 3 12.01 0.03 -19.32
C PRO A 3 11.98 1.08 -18.20
N GLN A 4 12.35 2.32 -18.53
CA GLN A 4 12.35 3.46 -17.62
C GLN A 4 10.92 3.86 -17.18
N PHE A 5 9.94 3.74 -18.08
CA PHE A 5 8.54 3.99 -17.73
C PHE A 5 8.02 2.94 -16.74
N LEU A 6 8.31 1.67 -16.98
CA LEU A 6 7.88 0.56 -16.11
C LEU A 6 8.50 0.65 -14.71
N GLN A 7 9.77 1.04 -14.61
CA GLN A 7 10.42 1.30 -13.32
C GLN A 7 9.78 2.47 -12.56
N ARG A 8 9.49 3.59 -13.24
CA ARG A 8 8.79 4.73 -12.63
C ARG A 8 7.40 4.35 -12.14
N LEU A 9 6.66 3.56 -12.94
CA LEU A 9 5.35 3.05 -12.56
C LEU A 9 5.45 2.13 -11.34
N ALA A 10 6.43 1.22 -11.31
CA ALA A 10 6.63 0.32 -10.18
C ALA A 10 6.90 1.08 -8.87
N LYS A 11 7.84 2.04 -8.88
CA LYS A 11 8.11 2.92 -7.73
C LYS A 11 6.89 3.75 -7.33
N PHE A 12 6.12 4.24 -8.29
CA PHE A 12 4.89 4.98 -8.01
C PHE A 12 3.86 4.09 -7.31
N LEU A 13 3.66 2.85 -7.76
CA LEU A 13 2.74 1.88 -7.14
C LEU A 13 3.19 1.48 -5.74
N GLU A 14 4.49 1.23 -5.53
CA GLU A 14 5.05 0.98 -4.19
C GLU A 14 4.78 2.16 -3.25
N GLY A 15 5.10 3.39 -3.68
CA GLY A 15 4.90 4.60 -2.89
C GLY A 15 3.43 4.87 -2.57
N LEU A 16 2.54 4.67 -3.55
CA LEU A 16 1.10 4.83 -3.38
C LEU A 16 0.53 3.78 -2.40
N GLY A 17 0.99 2.52 -2.50
CA GLY A 17 0.61 1.45 -1.58
C GLY A 17 1.01 1.75 -0.14
N LEU A 18 2.24 2.23 0.08
CA LEU A 18 2.71 2.67 1.40
C LEU A 18 1.90 3.83 1.96
N LEU A 19 1.55 4.81 1.12
CA LEU A 19 0.72 5.94 1.53
C LEU A 19 -0.66 5.48 2.01
N ILE A 20 -1.30 4.58 1.27
CA ILE A 20 -2.62 4.03 1.64
C ILE A 20 -2.54 3.24 2.95
N ILE A 21 -1.50 2.43 3.14
CA ILE A 21 -1.24 1.73 4.41
C ILE A 21 -1.11 2.72 5.56
N LEU A 22 -0.31 3.79 5.38
CA LEU A 22 -0.10 4.82 6.39
C LEU A 22 -1.41 5.52 6.78
N VAL A 23 -2.20 5.94 5.80
CA VAL A 23 -3.50 6.59 6.04
C VAL A 23 -4.46 5.63 6.75
N GLY A 24 -4.53 4.37 6.31
CA GLY A 24 -5.36 3.35 6.95
C GLY A 24 -4.97 3.09 8.40
N LEU A 25 -3.67 3.04 8.70
CA LEU A 25 -3.14 2.90 10.06
C LEU A 25 -3.48 4.12 10.93
N MET A 26 -3.27 5.34 10.43
CA MET A 26 -3.60 6.56 11.18
C MET A 26 -5.09 6.63 11.52
N MET A 27 -5.96 6.28 10.57
CA MET A 27 -7.41 6.21 10.80
C MET A 27 -7.77 5.10 11.80
N SER A 28 -7.15 3.92 11.70
CA SER A 28 -7.40 2.82 12.65
C SER A 28 -7.06 3.25 14.08
N VAL A 29 -5.90 3.89 14.29
CA VAL A 29 -5.47 4.41 15.59
C VAL A 29 -6.46 5.43 16.14
N GLU A 30 -6.92 6.39 15.32
CA GLU A 30 -7.91 7.38 15.74
C GLU A 30 -9.24 6.73 16.16
N MET A 31 -9.73 5.74 15.40
CA MET A 31 -10.97 5.02 15.74
C MET A 31 -10.81 4.11 16.94
N GLY A 32 -9.65 3.46 17.11
CA GLY A 32 -9.33 2.63 18.27
C GLY A 32 -9.29 3.43 19.58
N MET A 33 -8.86 4.70 19.51
CA MET A 33 -8.92 5.63 20.65
C MET A 33 -10.35 6.11 20.99
N ARG A 34 -11.33 5.93 20.09
CA ARG A 34 -12.73 6.38 20.24
C ARG A 34 -13.69 5.25 20.65
N ASP A 35 -13.19 4.09 21.08
CA ASP A 35 -13.97 2.89 21.46
C ASP A 35 -14.85 2.30 20.34
N GLU A 36 -14.67 2.69 19.08
CA GLU A 36 -15.37 2.10 17.92
C GLU A 36 -14.64 0.85 17.37
N GLY A 37 -14.31 -0.11 18.23
CA GLY A 37 -13.40 -1.22 17.89
C GLY A 37 -13.78 -2.03 16.64
N LEU A 38 -15.08 -2.25 16.39
CA LEU A 38 -15.54 -3.02 15.22
C LEU A 38 -15.47 -2.24 13.89
N SER A 39 -15.63 -0.92 13.89
CA SER A 39 -15.50 -0.08 12.68
C SER A 39 -14.01 0.14 12.35
N SER A 40 -13.19 0.34 13.40
CA SER A 40 -11.73 0.44 13.34
C SER A 40 -11.11 -0.78 12.63
N MET A 41 -11.45 -2.00 13.06
CA MET A 41 -10.90 -3.23 12.47
C MET A 41 -11.21 -3.39 10.97
N ARG A 42 -12.42 -3.02 10.53
CA ARG A 42 -12.79 -3.09 9.11
C ARG A 42 -12.00 -2.08 8.29
N ALA A 43 -11.93 -0.83 8.74
CA ALA A 43 -11.20 0.21 8.05
C ALA A 43 -9.69 -0.12 7.95
N GLU A 44 -9.11 -0.67 9.01
CA GLU A 44 -7.73 -1.15 9.03
C GLU A 44 -7.52 -2.28 8.02
N THR A 45 -8.42 -3.27 8.00
CA THR A 45 -8.31 -4.41 7.09
C THR A 45 -8.37 -3.98 5.62
N TYR A 46 -9.28 -3.06 5.27
CA TYR A 46 -9.37 -2.56 3.90
C TYR A 46 -8.17 -1.68 3.52
N GLY A 47 -7.68 -0.83 4.43
CA GLY A 47 -6.51 0.01 4.20
C GLY A 47 -5.24 -0.80 4.00
N LEU A 48 -5.00 -1.78 4.88
CA LEU A 48 -3.87 -2.69 4.80
C LEU A 48 -3.95 -3.59 3.56
N ALA A 49 -5.12 -4.15 3.25
CA ALA A 49 -5.28 -5.01 2.08
C ALA A 49 -5.11 -4.22 0.78
N ALA A 50 -5.75 -3.06 0.64
CA ALA A 50 -5.67 -2.24 -0.56
C ALA A 50 -4.25 -1.68 -0.79
N GLY A 51 -3.64 -1.09 0.24
CA GLY A 51 -2.30 -0.57 0.14
C GLY A 51 -1.24 -1.67 0.01
N GLY A 52 -1.43 -2.81 0.69
CA GLY A 52 -0.58 -3.99 0.59
C GLY A 52 -0.59 -4.62 -0.81
N VAL A 53 -1.76 -4.70 -1.46
CA VAL A 53 -1.88 -5.19 -2.84
C VAL A 53 -1.15 -4.24 -3.82
N LEU A 54 -1.36 -2.93 -3.70
CA LEU A 54 -0.67 -1.94 -4.54
C LEU A 54 0.85 -2.01 -4.38
N PHE A 55 1.32 -2.13 -3.14
CA PHE A 55 2.73 -2.30 -2.83
C PHE A 55 3.29 -3.60 -3.43
N ALA A 56 2.59 -4.72 -3.24
CA ALA A 56 3.01 -6.02 -3.76
C ALA A 56 3.08 -6.04 -5.29
N ILE A 57 2.13 -5.39 -5.98
CA ILE A 57 2.15 -5.26 -7.44
C ILE A 57 3.37 -4.44 -7.90
N GLY A 58 3.64 -3.29 -7.27
CA GLY A 58 4.82 -2.48 -7.56
C GLY A 58 6.12 -3.27 -7.37
N TRP A 59 6.20 -4.01 -6.26
CA TRP A 59 7.36 -4.84 -5.93
C TRP A 59 7.58 -6.02 -6.88
N LEU A 60 6.51 -6.73 -7.27
CA LEU A 60 6.58 -7.80 -8.26
C LEU A 60 6.99 -7.27 -9.64
N LEU A 61 6.53 -6.07 -10.01
CA LEU A 61 6.97 -5.37 -11.22
C LEU A 61 8.48 -5.07 -11.19
N GLU A 62 9.02 -4.57 -10.07
CA GLU A 62 10.47 -4.32 -9.95
C GLU A 62 11.31 -5.60 -10.08
N ARG A 63 10.84 -6.69 -9.47
CA ARG A 63 11.47 -8.01 -9.58
C ARG A 63 11.42 -8.56 -11.00
N ALA A 64 10.27 -8.46 -11.67
CA ALA A 64 10.12 -8.89 -13.05
C ALA A 64 11.03 -8.11 -14.01
N LEU A 65 11.34 -6.85 -13.67
CA LEU A 65 12.25 -6.00 -14.44
C LEU A 65 13.74 -6.25 -14.11
N GLY A 66 14.07 -7.14 -13.18
CA GLY A 66 15.45 -7.38 -12.73
C GLY A 66 16.10 -6.15 -12.09
N SER A 67 15.29 -5.20 -11.63
CA SER A 67 15.74 -3.92 -11.07
C SER A 67 15.89 -3.93 -9.55
N ARG A 68 15.54 -5.05 -8.92
CA ARG A 68 15.59 -5.27 -7.48
C ARG A 68 16.06 -6.69 -7.24
N ASP A 69 17.15 -6.84 -6.50
CA ASP A 69 17.79 -8.12 -6.16
C ASP A 69 16.89 -9.01 -5.26
#